data_AF-A0A4Y2AAY9-F1
#
_entry.id   AF-A0A4Y2AAY9-F1
#
_cell.length_a   1.000
_cell.length_b   1.000
_cell.length_c   1.000
_cell.angle_alpha   90.00
_cell.angle_beta   90.00
_cell.angle_gamma   90.00
#
_symmetry.space_group_name_H-M   'P 1'
#
loop_
_entity.id
_entity.type
_entity.pdbx_description
1 polymer ?
#
loop_
_entity_poly.entity_id
_entity_poly.type
_entity_poly.pdbx_seq_one_letter_code
_entity_poly.pdbx_strand_id
1 'polypeptide(L)' 'MFFTVWGFHSSPALERAQLDGSDRTKLVSEKIVKPNGIAVDIPTESVYWIDFYLGTIETIKYDGTGRRTLLRNKQ' A
#
# COMPACT_ATOMS: atom_id res chain seq x y z
N MET A 1 4.94 -11.36 1.20
CA MET A 1 5.21 -10.38 0.11
C MET A 1 4.20 -9.25 0.18
N PHE A 2 4.59 -8.05 -0.22
CA PHE A 2 3.71 -6.90 -0.41
C PHE A 2 3.91 -6.34 -1.80
N PHE A 3 2.84 -5.92 -2.46
CA PHE A 3 2.91 -5.36 -3.80
C PHE A 3 1.74 -4.42 -4.06
N THR A 4 1.96 -3.47 -4.98
CA THR A 4 0.91 -2.55 -5.43
C THR A 4 0.23 -3.12 -6.67
N VAL A 5 -1.08 -2.95 -6.75
CA VAL A 5 -1.89 -3.32 -7.91
C VAL A 5 -2.52 -2.04 -8.43
N TRP A 6 -2.41 -1.78 -9.72
CA TRP A 6 -3.11 -0.72 -10.42
C TRP A 6 -3.00 -0.94 -11.94
N GLY A 7 -3.92 -0.36 -12.72
CA GLY A 7 -3.92 -0.47 -14.18
C GLY A 7 -5.33 -0.47 -14.76
N PHE A 8 -5.44 -0.52 -16.09
CA PHE A 8 -6.72 -0.41 -16.81
C PHE A 8 -7.77 -1.47 -16.42
N HIS A 9 -7.33 -2.66 -16.00
CA HIS A 9 -8.20 -3.80 -15.69
C HIS A 9 -8.15 -4.21 -14.23
N SER A 10 -7.70 -3.34 -13.32
CA SER A 10 -7.58 -3.69 -11.90
C SER A 10 -7.92 -2.52 -11.00
N SER A 11 -8.70 -2.79 -9.96
CA SER A 11 -8.94 -1.82 -8.88
C SER A 11 -7.62 -1.55 -8.14
N PRO A 12 -7.20 -0.28 -7.99
CA PRO A 12 -5.98 0.05 -7.29
C PRO A 12 -5.98 -0.48 -5.86
N ALA A 13 -4.88 -1.09 -5.43
CA ALA A 13 -4.75 -1.65 -4.10
C ALA A 13 -3.29 -1.76 -3.64
N LEU A 14 -3.11 -1.81 -2.32
CA LEU A 14 -1.93 -2.39 -1.68
C LEU A 14 -2.33 -3.79 -1.19
N GLU A 15 -1.60 -4.80 -1.61
CA GLU A 15 -1.92 -6.20 -1.30
C GLU A 15 -0.75 -6.91 -0.62
N ARG A 16 -1.09 -7.95 0.14
CA ARG A 16 -0.17 -8.85 0.83
C ARG A 16 -0.50 -10.29 0.46
N ALA A 17 0.52 -11.13 0.33
CA ALA A 17 0.40 -12.59 0.22
C ALA A 17 1.55 -13.26 0.96
N GLN A 18 1.49 -14.55 1.22
CA GLN A 18 2.64 -15.34 1.64
C GLN A 18 3.68 -15.44 0.51
N LEU A 19 4.88 -15.92 0.81
CA LEU A 19 5.96 -16.05 -0.19
C LEU A 19 5.63 -17.08 -1.29
N ASP A 20 4.77 -18.05 -1.01
CA ASP A 20 4.25 -19.02 -1.97
C ASP A 20 3.03 -18.49 -2.77
N GLY A 21 2.60 -17.25 -2.51
CA GLY A 21 1.44 -16.62 -3.14
C GLY A 21 0.09 -16.95 -2.51
N SER A 22 0.05 -17.79 -1.47
CA SER A 22 -1.18 -18.06 -0.70
C SER A 22 -1.61 -16.86 0.17
N ASP A 23 -2.82 -16.92 0.72
CA ASP A 23 -3.41 -15.91 1.60
C ASP A 23 -3.32 -14.47 1.06
N ARG A 24 -3.58 -14.32 -0.24
CA ARG A 24 -3.60 -13.01 -0.89
C ARG A 24 -4.75 -12.17 -0.36
N THR A 25 -4.43 -11.00 0.20
CA THR A 25 -5.38 -10.10 0.86
C THR A 25 -5.12 -8.65 0.46
N LYS A 26 -6.20 -7.87 0.35
CA LYS A 26 -6.12 -6.42 0.14
C LYS A 26 -5.96 -5.73 1.49
N LEU A 27 -4.83 -5.08 1.71
CA LEU A 27 -4.60 -4.25 2.89
C LEU A 27 -5.19 -2.85 2.73
N VAL A 28 -5.16 -2.33 1.52
CA VAL A 28 -5.76 -1.03 1.18
C VAL A 28 -6.47 -1.15 -0.16
N SER A 29 -7.75 -0.82 -0.20
CA SER A 29 -8.57 -0.78 -1.43
C SER A 29 -9.33 0.53 -1.62
N GLU A 30 -9.22 1.46 -0.68
CA GLU A 30 -9.93 2.74 -0.69
C GLU A 30 -8.95 3.89 -0.66
N LYS A 31 -9.31 5.02 -1.27
CA LYS A 31 -8.47 6.24 -1.31
C LYS A 31 -7.04 5.93 -1.75
N ILE A 32 -6.92 5.15 -2.81
CA ILE A 32 -5.68 4.69 -3.45
C ILE A 32 -5.95 4.66 -4.96
N VAL A 33 -5.04 5.20 -5.77
CA VAL A 33 -5.29 5.48 -7.19
C VAL A 33 -4.12 5.02 -8.07
N LYS A 34 -2.90 5.51 -7.81
CA LYS A 34 -1.69 5.08 -8.52
C LYS A 34 -0.58 4.75 -7.52
N PRO A 35 -0.76 3.67 -6.73
CA PRO A 35 0.22 3.26 -5.75
C PRO A 35 1.49 2.74 -6.44
N ASN A 36 2.61 3.37 -6.12
CA ASN A 36 3.94 3.06 -6.61
C ASN A 36 4.90 2.94 -5.42
N GLY A 37 6.14 2.53 -5.66
CA GLY A 37 7.26 2.57 -4.71
C GLY A 37 6.93 2.05 -3.31
N ILE A 38 7.30 0.80 -3.02
CA ILE A 38 7.01 0.15 -1.74
C ILE A 38 8.28 -0.02 -0.89
N ALA A 39 8.14 0.18 0.41
CA ALA A 39 9.17 -0.15 1.40
C ALA A 39 8.53 -0.84 2.62
N VAL A 40 9.27 -1.73 3.25
CA VAL A 40 8.81 -2.49 4.41
C VAL A 40 9.74 -2.24 5.60
N ASP A 41 9.13 -2.00 6.76
CA ASP A 41 9.80 -1.95 8.06
C ASP A 41 9.40 -3.21 8.81
N ILE A 42 10.35 -4.14 8.93
CA ILE A 42 10.12 -5.46 9.51
C ILE A 42 9.94 -5.36 11.03
N PRO A 43 10.82 -4.69 11.81
CA PRO A 43 10.64 -4.57 13.26
C PRO A 43 9.30 -3.98 13.69
N THR A 44 8.78 -2.99 12.96
CA THR A 44 7.50 -2.37 13.31
C THR A 44 6.31 -2.96 12.56
N GLU A 45 6.52 -3.96 11.70
CA GLU A 45 5.47 -4.55 10.85
C GLU A 45 4.68 -3.49 10.07
N SER A 46 5.39 -2.52 9.49
CA SER A 46 4.77 -1.42 8.74
C SER A 46 5.16 -1.45 7.27
N VAL A 47 4.20 -1.20 6.39
CA VAL A 47 4.43 -0.99 4.95
C VAL A 47 4.30 0.48 4.66
N TYR A 48 5.16 1.00 3.78
CA TYR A 48 5.13 2.36 3.29
C TYR A 48 4.98 2.33 1.77
N TRP A 49 4.15 3.22 1.23
CA TRP A 49 4.00 3.37 -0.21
C TRP A 49 3.81 4.83 -0.59
N ILE A 50 4.07 5.13 -1.85
CA ILE A 50 3.74 6.41 -2.47
C ILE A 50 2.51 6.25 -3.36
N ASP A 51 1.62 7.24 -3.40
CA ASP A 51 0.60 7.34 -4.45
C ASP A 51 0.92 8.53 -5.35
N PHE A 52 1.31 8.24 -6.59
CA PHE A 52 1.75 9.27 -7.54
C PHE A 52 0.62 10.22 -7.93
N TYR A 53 -0.62 9.74 -7.99
CA TYR A 53 -1.76 10.56 -8.36
C TYR A 53 -2.23 11.42 -7.18
N LEU A 54 -2.23 10.87 -5.97
CA LEU A 54 -2.65 11.61 -4.77
C LEU A 54 -1.54 12.50 -4.19
N GLY A 55 -0.30 12.32 -4.63
CA GLY A 55 0.86 13.04 -4.12
C GLY A 55 1.11 12.76 -2.63
N THR A 56 0.88 11.51 -2.20
CA THR A 56 0.97 11.10 -0.79
C THR A 56 2.08 10.09 -0.56
N ILE A 57 2.62 10.11 0.66
CA ILE A 57 3.36 9.01 1.27
C ILE A 57 2.51 8.50 2.43
N GLU A 58 2.19 7.21 2.43
CA GLU A 58 1.33 6.59 3.42
C GLU A 58 1.99 5.38 4.05
N THR A 59 1.49 4.98 5.22
CA THR A 59 1.89 3.74 5.88
C THR A 59 0.72 3.05 6.55
N ILE A 60 0.84 1.74 6.72
CA ILE A 60 -0.14 0.85 7.36
C ILE A 60 0.59 -0.33 8.01
N LYS A 61 -0.01 -0.94 9.03
CA LYS A 61 0.49 -2.19 9.63
C LYS A 61 0.21 -3.38 8.73
N TYR A 62 0.95 -4.48 8.94
CA TYR A 62 0.82 -5.72 8.16
C TYR A 62 -0.54 -6.41 8.32
N ASP A 63 -1.27 -6.09 9.39
CA ASP A 63 -2.63 -6.53 9.69
C ASP A 63 -3.72 -5.62 9.10
N GLY A 64 -3.34 -4.54 8.41
CA GLY A 64 -4.26 -3.55 7.84
C GLY A 64 -4.69 -2.44 8.80
N THR A 65 -4.18 -2.42 10.03
CA THR A 65 -4.50 -1.36 11.00
C THR A 65 -3.54 -0.17 10.90
N GLY A 66 -3.88 0.94 11.58
CA GLY A 66 -2.96 2.06 11.74
C GLY A 66 -2.59 2.80 10.46
N ARG A 67 -3.45 2.77 9.43
CA ARG A 67 -3.24 3.52 8.19
C ARG A 67 -3.13 5.01 8.49
N ARG A 68 -2.05 5.64 8.02
CA ARG A 68 -1.83 7.09 8.15
C ARG A 68 -1.14 7.67 6.92
N THR A 69 -1.50 8.90 6.57
CA THR A 69 -0.77 9.73 5.60
C THR A 69 0.36 10.46 6.32
N LEU A 70 1.60 10.20 5.92
CA LEU A 70 2.79 10.82 6.51
C LEU A 70 3.11 12.16 5.87
N LEU A 71 2.95 12.21 4.55
CA LEU A 71 3.20 13.38 3.73
C LEU A 71 2.13 13.46 2.66
N ARG A 72 1.72 14.69 2.37
CA ARG A 72 0.86 15.02 1.25
C ARG A 72 1.35 16.33 0.66
N ASN A 73 1.61 16.34 -0.64
CA ASN A 73 1.91 17.58 -1.33
C ASN A 73 0.71 18.52 -1.16
N LYS A 74 0.97 19.68 -0.56
CA LYS A 74 0.05 20.82 -0.62
C LYS A 74 0.25 21.43 -2.00
N GLN A 75 -0.83 21.60 -2.74
CA GLN A 75 -0.81 22.43 -3.94
C GLN A 75 -0.39 23.85 -3.57
#